data_AF-A0AAN0JS44-F1
#
_entry.id   AF-A0AAN0JS44-F1
#
_cell.length_a   1.000
_cell.length_b   1.000
_cell.length_c   1.000
_cell.angle_alpha   90.00
_cell.angle_beta   90.00
_cell.angle_gamma   90.00
#
_symmetry.space_group_name_H-M   'P 1'
#
loop_
_entity.id
_entity.type
_entity.pdbx_description
1 polymer ?
#
loop_
_entity_poly.entity_id
_entity_poly.type
_entity_poly.pdbx_seq_one_letter_code
_entity_poly.pdbx_strand_id
1 'polypeptide(L)'
;MFSLISHLLLLLSGDVELNPGPTVEEACKKVKEILRSHYAVLEEATKGSLSSILSHLYAKGIITKTVRDSQSLNYNKMIDEFEAKLSLLKDVSELKAHCQVFVECISQGGPTDAAARSLDSEWGKVFDMESLLPAASSMISSTSLVSTIAPTGFIHSNDTSSTNDLTMTLSSQSVNAGATSHDINLTDPFICEESEKEVYKSLE
;
A
#
# COMPACT_ATOMS: atom_id res chain seq x y z
N MET A 1 40.93 -28.62 34.63
CA MET A 1 40.27 -28.50 33.31
C MET A 1 38.80 -28.11 33.42
N PHE A 2 37.93 -28.90 34.05
CA PHE A 2 36.47 -28.66 34.07
C PHE A 2 36.02 -27.23 34.44
N SER A 3 36.65 -26.57 35.43
CA SER A 3 36.30 -25.19 35.82
C SER A 3 36.40 -24.18 34.66
N LEU A 4 37.41 -24.31 33.79
CA LEU A 4 37.57 -23.42 32.63
C LEU A 4 36.49 -23.66 31.57
N ILE A 5 36.05 -24.91 31.40
CA ILE A 5 34.96 -25.28 30.49
C ILE A 5 33.64 -24.72 31.03
N SER A 6 33.39 -24.81 32.34
CA SER A 6 32.20 -24.24 32.98
C SER A 6 32.14 -22.71 32.85
N HIS A 7 33.26 -22.01 33.04
CA HIS A 7 33.32 -20.55 32.83
C HIS A 7 33.18 -20.17 31.35
N LEU A 8 33.75 -20.96 30.42
CA LEU A 8 33.58 -20.74 28.98
C LEU A 8 32.12 -20.93 28.54
N LEU A 9 31.42 -21.93 29.09
CA LEU A 9 29.98 -22.12 28.84
C LEU A 9 29.14 -20.99 29.46
N LEU A 10 29.53 -20.44 30.62
CA LEU A 10 28.87 -19.26 31.20
C LEU A 10 29.07 -18.01 30.33
N LEU A 11 30.26 -17.84 29.73
CA LEU A 11 30.58 -16.74 28.82
C LEU A 11 29.91 -16.89 27.45
N LEU A 12 29.75 -18.12 26.94
CA LEU A 12 28.99 -18.41 25.71
C LEU A 12 27.46 -18.40 25.93
N SER A 13 27.01 -18.49 27.19
CA SER A 13 25.63 -18.25 27.61
C SER A 13 25.39 -16.78 27.98
N GLY A 14 26.38 -15.90 27.81
CA GLY A 14 26.26 -14.48 28.07
C GLY A 14 25.51 -13.77 26.95
N ASP A 15 24.40 -13.11 27.31
CA ASP A 15 23.70 -12.07 26.54
C ASP A 15 23.77 -12.22 25.01
N VAL A 16 23.10 -13.27 24.50
CA VAL A 16 22.22 -12.96 23.38
C VAL A 16 21.12 -12.10 23.97
N GLU A 17 21.32 -10.77 23.87
CA GLU A 17 20.24 -9.79 23.97
C GLU A 17 19.28 -10.09 22.82
N LEU A 18 18.44 -11.10 23.03
CA LEU A 18 17.25 -11.36 22.24
C LEU A 18 16.41 -10.10 22.40
N ASN A 19 16.59 -9.15 21.48
CA ASN A 19 15.69 -8.02 21.36
C ASN A 19 14.29 -8.61 21.29
N PRO A 20 13.46 -8.48 22.35
CA PRO A 20 12.18 -9.14 22.37
C PRO A 20 11.40 -8.62 21.17
N GLY A 21 10.79 -9.54 20.42
CA GLY A 21 9.98 -9.18 19.26
C GLY A 21 9.00 -8.05 19.60
N PRO A 22 8.65 -7.19 18.63
CA PRO A 22 7.97 -5.92 18.87
C PRO A 22 6.76 -6.11 19.78
N THR A 23 6.67 -5.29 20.82
CA THR A 23 5.54 -5.40 21.75
C THR A 23 4.23 -5.12 21.01
N VAL A 24 3.12 -5.68 21.48
CA VAL A 24 1.80 -5.51 20.85
C VAL A 24 1.41 -4.04 20.73
N GLU A 25 1.78 -3.22 21.73
CA GLU A 25 1.53 -1.78 21.73
C GLU A 25 2.35 -1.05 20.65
N GLU A 26 3.65 -1.35 20.52
CA GLU A 26 4.51 -0.77 19.48
C GLU A 26 4.09 -1.21 18.08
N ALA A 27 3.74 -2.49 17.91
CA ALA A 27 3.25 -3.03 16.66
C ALA A 27 1.91 -2.37 16.26
N CYS A 28 0.95 -2.29 17.18
CA CYS A 28 -0.34 -1.64 16.95
C CYS A 28 -0.17 -0.16 16.59
N LYS A 29 0.72 0.56 17.29
CA LYS A 29 1.04 1.96 16.98
C LYS A 29 1.62 2.13 15.56
N LYS A 30 2.60 1.31 15.18
CA LYS A 30 3.21 1.34 13.83
C LYS A 30 2.22 0.97 12.74
N VAL A 31 1.37 -0.04 12.97
CA VAL A 31 0.30 -0.46 12.03
C VAL A 31 -0.65 0.70 11.74
N LYS A 32 -1.13 1.42 12.76
CA LYS A 32 -1.99 2.61 12.60
C LYS A 32 -1.27 3.77 11.94
N GLU A 33 0.00 3.99 12.24
CA GLU A 33 0.79 5.04 11.60
C GLU A 33 0.94 4.82 10.08
N ILE A 34 1.19 3.56 9.67
CA ILE A 34 1.21 3.14 8.27
C ILE A 34 -0.18 3.25 7.63
N LEU A 35 -1.24 2.82 8.31
CA LEU A 35 -2.61 2.97 7.79
C LEU A 35 -2.95 4.44 7.49
N ARG A 36 -2.58 5.34 8.42
CA ARG A 36 -2.78 6.78 8.30
C ARG A 36 -1.96 7.41 7.18
N SER A 37 -0.75 6.94 6.89
CA SER A 37 0.05 7.44 5.75
C SER A 37 -0.50 6.96 4.39
N HIS A 38 -1.10 5.77 4.33
CA HIS A 38 -1.73 5.22 3.14
C HIS A 38 -3.21 5.62 2.95
N TYR A 39 -3.84 6.25 3.95
CA TYR A 39 -5.29 6.47 4.01
C TYR A 39 -5.91 7.00 2.71
N ALA A 40 -5.37 8.08 2.14
CA ALA A 40 -5.91 8.72 0.94
C ALA A 40 -5.70 7.89 -0.35
N VAL A 41 -4.59 7.13 -0.42
CA VAL A 41 -4.33 6.22 -1.54
C VAL A 41 -5.30 5.05 -1.49
N LEU A 42 -5.54 4.50 -0.29
CA LEU A 42 -6.49 3.42 -0.09
C LEU A 42 -7.95 3.89 -0.30
N GLU A 43 -8.29 5.12 0.10
CA GLU A 43 -9.62 5.71 -0.13
C GLU A 43 -9.94 5.79 -1.64
N GLU A 44 -9.08 6.44 -2.43
CA GLU A 44 -9.30 6.55 -3.88
C GLU A 44 -9.19 5.20 -4.60
N ALA A 45 -8.32 4.29 -4.15
CA ALA A 45 -8.21 2.95 -4.73
C ALA A 45 -9.48 2.10 -4.50
N THR A 46 -10.13 2.23 -3.34
CA THR A 46 -11.31 1.43 -2.96
C THR A 46 -12.64 2.07 -3.38
N LYS A 47 -12.66 3.37 -3.68
CA LYS A 47 -13.84 4.15 -4.12
C LYS A 47 -14.75 3.46 -5.15
N GLY A 48 -14.18 2.78 -6.13
CA GLY A 48 -14.92 2.07 -7.18
C GLY A 48 -15.48 0.70 -6.79
N SER A 49 -15.03 0.12 -5.68
CA SER A 49 -15.35 -1.25 -5.24
C SER A 49 -15.79 -1.34 -3.76
N LEU A 50 -15.93 -0.20 -3.08
CA LEU A 50 -16.13 -0.09 -1.63
C LEU A 50 -17.30 -0.93 -1.11
N SER A 51 -18.42 -1.00 -1.83
CA SER A 51 -19.56 -1.85 -1.46
C SER A 51 -19.21 -3.36 -1.40
N SER A 52 -18.39 -3.84 -2.35
CA SER A 52 -17.88 -5.21 -2.34
C SER A 52 -16.91 -5.43 -1.16
N ILE A 53 -16.00 -4.49 -0.94
CA ILE A 53 -15.01 -4.56 0.16
C ILE A 53 -15.70 -4.58 1.52
N LEU A 54 -16.68 -3.70 1.77
CA LEU A 54 -17.50 -3.70 2.98
C LEU A 54 -18.23 -5.03 3.18
N SER A 55 -18.72 -5.66 2.10
CA SER A 55 -19.37 -6.97 2.17
C SER A 55 -18.40 -8.08 2.59
N HIS A 56 -17.16 -8.07 2.08
CA HIS A 56 -16.11 -9.03 2.47
C HIS A 56 -15.64 -8.82 3.91
N LEU A 57 -15.37 -7.57 4.30
CA LEU A 57 -14.98 -7.20 5.67
C LEU A 57 -16.06 -7.59 6.69
N TYR A 58 -17.34 -7.42 6.36
CA TYR A 58 -18.43 -7.88 7.21
C TYR A 58 -18.47 -9.40 7.32
N ALA A 59 -18.34 -10.12 6.20
CA ALA A 59 -18.32 -11.60 6.18
C ALA A 59 -17.15 -12.19 7.00
N LYS A 60 -16.01 -11.49 7.05
CA LYS A 60 -14.83 -11.85 7.85
C LYS A 60 -14.86 -11.28 9.28
N GLY A 61 -15.91 -10.55 9.68
CA GLY A 61 -16.07 -10.00 11.03
C GLY A 61 -15.12 -8.85 11.38
N ILE A 62 -14.57 -8.16 10.37
CA ILE A 62 -13.71 -6.97 10.57
C ILE A 62 -14.55 -5.73 10.88
N ILE A 63 -15.73 -5.60 10.25
CA ILE A 63 -16.68 -4.51 10.47
C ILE A 63 -18.06 -5.02 10.86
N THR A 64 -18.85 -4.17 11.51
CA THR A 64 -20.22 -4.44 11.92
C THR A 64 -21.21 -4.34 10.76
N LYS A 65 -22.40 -4.93 10.95
CA LYS A 65 -23.53 -4.76 10.03
C LYS A 65 -23.88 -3.28 9.81
N THR A 66 -23.74 -2.44 10.85
CA THR A 66 -24.08 -1.02 10.82
C THR A 66 -23.19 -0.22 9.85
N VAL A 67 -21.90 -0.56 9.75
CA VAL A 67 -20.99 0.08 8.78
C VAL A 67 -21.27 -0.44 7.36
N ARG A 68 -21.52 -1.74 7.22
CA ARG A 68 -21.80 -2.38 5.92
C ARG A 68 -23.14 -1.93 5.29
N ASP A 69 -24.19 -1.76 6.09
CA ASP A 69 -25.53 -1.32 5.63
C ASP A 69 -25.70 0.21 5.64
N SER A 70 -24.62 0.98 5.78
CA SER A 70 -24.68 2.44 5.87
C SER A 70 -25.03 3.09 4.51
N GLN A 71 -26.03 3.99 4.48
CA GLN A 71 -26.46 4.68 3.25
C GLN A 71 -25.37 5.56 2.62
N SER A 72 -24.48 6.11 3.44
CA SER A 72 -23.22 6.67 2.96
C SER A 72 -22.20 5.53 2.99
N LEU A 73 -21.57 5.24 1.84
CA LEU A 73 -20.50 4.24 1.74
C LEU A 73 -19.28 4.76 2.51
N ASN A 74 -19.27 4.50 3.81
CA ASN A 74 -18.42 5.18 4.77
C ASN A 74 -17.07 4.46 4.94
N TYR A 75 -16.17 4.71 4.00
CA TYR A 75 -14.77 4.29 4.07
C TYR A 75 -14.15 4.64 5.43
N ASN A 76 -14.36 5.87 5.92
CA ASN A 76 -13.87 6.31 7.23
C ASN A 76 -14.37 5.41 8.39
N LYS A 77 -15.64 4.99 8.39
CA LYS A 77 -16.19 4.12 9.45
C LYS A 77 -15.62 2.71 9.41
N MET A 78 -15.30 2.21 8.22
CA MET A 78 -14.58 0.95 8.04
C MET A 78 -13.17 1.04 8.68
N ILE A 79 -12.47 2.16 8.49
CA ILE A 79 -11.17 2.41 9.12
C ILE A 79 -11.32 2.58 10.65
N ASP A 80 -12.31 3.35 11.12
CA ASP A 80 -12.59 3.56 12.55
C ASP A 80 -12.82 2.24 13.30
N GLU A 81 -13.65 1.32 12.75
CA GLU A 81 -13.91 0.02 13.38
C GLU A 81 -12.71 -0.93 13.33
N PHE A 82 -11.94 -0.91 12.23
CA PHE A 82 -10.67 -1.65 12.14
C PHE A 82 -9.68 -1.17 13.20
N GLU A 83 -9.43 0.14 13.31
CA GLU A 83 -8.53 0.70 14.32
C GLU A 83 -9.02 0.47 15.76
N ALA A 84 -10.34 0.52 15.99
CA ALA A 84 -10.92 0.17 17.27
C ALA A 84 -10.61 -1.29 17.61
N LYS A 85 -10.74 -2.22 16.66
CA LYS A 85 -10.41 -3.63 16.85
C LYS A 85 -8.92 -3.86 17.11
N LEU A 86 -8.01 -3.22 16.36
CA LEU A 86 -6.56 -3.27 16.61
C LEU A 86 -6.22 -2.91 18.07
N SER A 87 -6.94 -1.95 18.65
CA SER A 87 -6.72 -1.46 20.03
C SER A 87 -7.14 -2.45 21.12
N LEU A 88 -7.84 -3.53 20.76
CA LEU A 88 -8.34 -4.55 21.68
C LEU A 88 -7.51 -5.85 21.64
N LEU A 89 -6.63 -6.01 20.65
CA LEU A 89 -5.79 -7.20 20.48
C LEU A 89 -4.64 -7.18 21.48
N LYS A 90 -4.32 -8.35 22.04
CA LYS A 90 -3.34 -8.52 23.13
C LYS A 90 -2.17 -9.42 22.75
N ASP A 91 -2.13 -9.88 21.51
CA ASP A 91 -1.12 -10.76 20.95
C ASP A 91 -0.67 -10.26 19.56
N VAL A 92 0.61 -10.43 19.25
CA VAL A 92 1.21 -9.95 17.98
C VAL A 92 0.73 -10.79 16.81
N SER A 93 0.48 -12.08 17.01
CA SER A 93 -0.02 -13.01 15.99
C SER A 93 -1.49 -12.72 15.67
N GLU A 94 -2.33 -12.46 16.68
CA GLU A 94 -3.70 -11.97 16.49
C GLU A 94 -3.71 -10.65 15.72
N LEU A 95 -2.82 -9.71 16.07
CA LEU A 95 -2.66 -8.42 15.38
C LEU A 95 -2.26 -8.61 13.92
N LYS A 96 -1.25 -9.45 13.63
CA LYS A 96 -0.79 -9.78 12.28
C LYS A 96 -1.92 -10.44 11.47
N ALA A 97 -2.60 -11.43 12.02
CA ALA A 97 -3.71 -12.11 11.37
C ALA A 97 -4.87 -11.16 11.03
N HIS A 98 -5.22 -10.23 11.94
CA HIS A 98 -6.26 -9.25 11.69
C HIS A 98 -5.89 -8.28 10.55
N CYS A 99 -4.63 -7.84 10.50
CA CYS A 99 -4.10 -7.01 9.41
C CYS A 99 -4.12 -7.76 8.06
N GLN A 100 -3.74 -9.05 8.06
CA GLN A 100 -3.74 -9.89 6.86
C GLN A 100 -5.15 -10.11 6.30
N VAL A 101 -6.15 -10.37 7.14
CA VAL A 101 -7.54 -10.50 6.69
C VAL A 101 -8.09 -9.18 6.13
N PHE A 102 -7.67 -8.03 6.68
CA PHE A 102 -8.06 -6.72 6.16
C PHE A 102 -7.52 -6.47 4.74
N VAL A 103 -6.23 -6.73 4.48
CA VAL A 103 -5.67 -6.61 3.12
C VAL A 103 -6.23 -7.65 2.16
N GLU A 104 -6.51 -8.89 2.61
CA GLU A 104 -7.21 -9.92 1.82
C GLU A 104 -8.58 -9.42 1.35
N CYS A 105 -9.37 -8.78 2.22
CA CYS A 105 -10.69 -8.26 1.86
C CYS A 105 -10.63 -7.08 0.88
N ILE A 106 -9.57 -6.27 0.96
CA ILE A 106 -9.35 -5.11 0.08
C ILE A 106 -8.85 -5.56 -1.31
N SER A 107 -8.03 -6.61 -1.41
CA SER A 107 -7.42 -7.06 -2.66
C SER A 107 -8.47 -7.70 -3.60
N GLN A 108 -9.16 -6.85 -4.37
CA GLN A 108 -10.27 -7.18 -5.26
C GLN A 108 -9.90 -6.96 -6.74
N GLY A 109 -8.62 -6.88 -7.07
CA GLY A 109 -8.11 -6.55 -8.40
C GLY A 109 -7.74 -5.08 -8.60
N GLY A 110 -6.96 -4.81 -9.65
CA GLY A 110 -6.69 -3.46 -10.14
C GLY A 110 -6.00 -2.56 -9.10
N PRO A 111 -6.45 -1.30 -8.91
CA PRO A 111 -5.88 -0.39 -7.92
C PRO A 111 -5.92 -0.92 -6.48
N THR A 112 -6.94 -1.72 -6.13
CA THR A 112 -7.10 -2.23 -4.76
C THR A 112 -6.02 -3.24 -4.38
N ASP A 113 -5.60 -4.11 -5.31
CA ASP A 113 -4.46 -5.02 -5.11
C ASP A 113 -3.15 -4.26 -4.90
N ALA A 114 -2.97 -3.15 -5.61
CA ALA A 114 -1.76 -2.33 -5.48
C ALA A 114 -1.70 -1.66 -4.09
N ALA A 115 -2.82 -1.10 -3.61
CA ALA A 115 -2.93 -0.53 -2.27
C ALA A 115 -2.78 -1.59 -1.17
N ALA A 116 -3.49 -2.72 -1.28
CA ALA A 116 -3.41 -3.83 -0.33
C ALA A 116 -1.99 -4.40 -0.21
N ARG A 117 -1.30 -4.63 -1.33
CA ARG A 117 0.08 -5.12 -1.36
C ARG A 117 1.08 -4.12 -0.77
N SER A 118 0.84 -2.82 -0.93
CA SER A 118 1.68 -1.78 -0.33
C SER A 118 1.57 -1.77 1.19
N LEU A 119 0.33 -1.85 1.71
CA LEU A 119 0.05 -1.98 3.14
C LEU A 119 0.63 -3.28 3.73
N ASP A 120 0.40 -4.43 3.10
CA ASP A 120 0.92 -5.73 3.55
C ASP A 120 2.45 -5.74 3.61
N SER A 121 3.12 -5.15 2.60
CA SER A 121 4.58 -5.00 2.57
C SER A 121 5.13 -4.12 3.70
N GLU A 122 4.44 -3.04 4.08
CA GLU A 122 4.87 -2.17 5.18
C GLU A 122 4.53 -2.75 6.56
N TRP A 123 3.36 -3.37 6.72
CA TRP A 123 2.99 -4.07 7.94
C TRP A 123 3.85 -5.32 8.17
N GLY A 124 4.24 -6.05 7.13
CA GLY A 124 5.22 -7.14 7.22
C GLY A 124 6.51 -6.69 7.93
N LYS A 125 7.07 -5.54 7.55
CA LYS A 125 8.25 -4.94 8.21
C LYS A 125 8.02 -4.58 9.68
N VAL A 126 6.78 -4.40 10.14
CA VAL A 126 6.46 -4.20 11.56
C VAL A 126 6.55 -5.50 12.32
N PHE A 127 6.05 -6.60 11.74
CA PHE A 127 5.98 -7.91 12.39
C PHE A 127 7.27 -8.74 12.25
N ASP A 128 8.05 -8.52 11.19
CA ASP A 128 9.24 -9.30 10.85
C ASP A 128 10.54 -8.67 11.45
N MET A 129 10.39 -7.92 12.56
CA MET A 129 11.45 -7.21 13.29
C MET A 129 12.38 -8.12 14.13
N GLU A 130 12.69 -9.29 13.59
CA GLU A 130 13.85 -10.13 13.96
C GLU A 130 15.13 -9.65 13.20
N SER A 131 14.99 -8.89 12.10
CA SER A 131 16.04 -8.77 11.08
C SER A 131 16.62 -7.38 10.77
N LEU A 132 16.10 -6.29 11.37
CA LEU A 132 16.53 -4.92 11.03
C LEU A 132 17.53 -4.34 12.04
N LEU A 133 18.80 -4.70 11.85
CA LEU A 133 19.94 -4.00 12.47
C LEU A 133 19.89 -2.49 12.13
N PRO A 134 20.36 -1.60 13.02
CA PRO A 134 20.56 -0.20 12.67
C PRO A 134 21.60 -0.10 11.57
N ALA A 135 21.21 0.46 10.42
CA ALA A 135 22.14 0.85 9.37
C ALA A 135 23.04 1.99 9.89
N ALA A 136 24.14 1.61 10.53
CA ALA A 136 25.11 2.55 11.07
C ALA A 136 25.68 3.41 9.92
N SER A 137 25.46 4.72 10.02
CA SER A 137 26.00 5.72 9.13
C SER A 137 27.50 5.53 8.93
N SER A 138 27.90 5.25 7.69
CA SER A 138 29.29 5.43 7.26
C SER A 138 29.33 6.27 5.97
N MET A 139 29.06 7.56 6.14
CA MET A 139 29.69 8.55 5.26
C MET A 139 31.21 8.41 5.42
N ILE A 140 31.89 7.94 4.38
CA ILE A 140 33.34 8.12 4.25
C ILE A 140 33.64 8.76 2.90
N SER A 141 34.10 10.01 3.00
CA SER A 141 34.48 10.90 1.91
C SER A 141 35.39 10.25 0.88
N SER A 142 35.03 10.36 -0.39
CA SER A 142 36.01 10.26 -1.48
C SER A 142 36.73 11.59 -1.64
N THR A 143 37.81 11.81 -0.89
CA THR A 143 38.71 12.95 -1.11
C THR A 143 39.57 12.73 -2.34
N SER A 144 39.56 13.70 -3.25
CA SER A 144 40.42 13.77 -4.43
C SER A 144 41.90 13.62 -4.10
N LEU A 145 42.63 12.85 -4.92
CA LEU A 145 44.05 13.11 -5.17
C LEU A 145 44.29 13.17 -6.68
N VAL A 146 44.46 14.40 -7.18
CA VAL A 146 45.07 14.65 -8.48
C VAL A 146 46.55 14.33 -8.40
N SER A 147 47.14 13.78 -9.46
CA SER A 147 48.59 13.82 -9.64
C SER A 147 48.96 14.04 -11.10
N THR A 148 49.75 15.09 -11.32
CA THR A 148 50.23 15.61 -12.60
C THR A 148 51.50 14.87 -13.02
N ILE A 149 51.80 14.79 -14.33
CA ILE A 149 53.12 15.11 -14.95
C ILE A 149 53.06 14.91 -16.48
N ALA A 150 52.97 16.06 -17.17
CA ALA A 150 53.82 16.55 -18.28
C ALA A 150 54.03 15.74 -19.61
N PRO A 151 54.45 16.41 -20.72
CA PRO A 151 54.09 16.00 -22.08
C PRO A 151 55.26 15.73 -23.04
N THR A 152 54.97 15.19 -24.24
CA THR A 152 55.79 15.41 -25.46
C THR A 152 55.04 14.97 -26.73
N GLY A 153 55.22 15.67 -27.87
CA GLY A 153 54.78 15.18 -29.19
C GLY A 153 54.02 16.19 -30.07
N PHE A 154 54.75 17.10 -30.74
CA PHE A 154 54.23 18.03 -31.75
C PHE A 154 54.38 17.44 -33.17
N ILE A 155 53.30 17.28 -33.95
CA ILE A 155 53.23 17.33 -35.44
C ILE A 155 51.77 17.77 -35.76
N HIS A 156 51.49 19.01 -36.14
CA HIS A 156 51.56 19.62 -37.49
C HIS A 156 50.51 19.13 -38.52
N SER A 157 49.33 19.78 -38.44
CA SER A 157 48.63 20.46 -39.56
C SER A 157 47.83 19.72 -40.65
N ASN A 158 46.72 20.40 -40.97
CA ASN A 158 46.07 20.61 -42.27
C ASN A 158 44.80 19.83 -42.70
N ASP A 159 43.81 20.66 -43.04
CA ASP A 159 42.90 20.61 -44.19
C ASP A 159 41.66 19.68 -44.22
N THR A 160 40.54 20.34 -43.88
CA THR A 160 39.30 20.48 -44.68
C THR A 160 38.51 19.25 -45.17
N SER A 161 37.19 19.36 -44.92
CA SER A 161 36.08 19.17 -45.87
C SER A 161 35.22 17.90 -45.77
N SER A 162 33.93 18.17 -45.91
CA SER A 162 32.90 17.33 -46.56
C SER A 162 32.14 16.25 -45.77
N THR A 163 30.81 16.46 -45.70
CA THR A 163 29.71 15.47 -45.92
C THR A 163 29.83 14.09 -45.26
N ASN A 164 28.92 13.68 -44.37
CA ASN A 164 27.52 13.30 -44.66
C ASN A 164 26.76 13.11 -43.31
N ASP A 165 25.55 13.60 -43.05
CA ASP A 165 24.23 13.58 -43.71
C ASP A 165 23.37 12.31 -43.41
N LEU A 166 22.06 12.53 -43.16
CA LEU A 166 20.96 11.57 -42.93
C LEU A 166 21.02 10.74 -41.61
N THR A 167 19.96 10.32 -40.92
CA THR A 167 18.49 10.59 -40.86
C THR A 167 17.97 10.02 -39.51
N MET A 168 16.77 10.28 -38.96
CA MET A 168 15.59 11.08 -39.31
C MET A 168 14.92 11.57 -38.01
N THR A 169 14.09 12.62 -38.06
CA THR A 169 13.14 13.00 -36.99
C THR A 169 11.72 12.63 -37.41
N LEU A 170 10.94 11.95 -36.56
CA LEU A 170 9.53 11.64 -36.84
C LEU A 170 8.59 12.57 -36.05
N SER A 171 8.16 13.65 -36.70
CA SER A 171 7.06 14.50 -36.23
C SER A 171 5.72 13.76 -36.31
N SER A 172 4.87 13.98 -35.31
CA SER A 172 3.45 13.63 -35.38
C SER A 172 2.60 14.90 -35.47
N GLN A 173 1.77 15.03 -36.50
CA GLN A 173 0.71 16.05 -36.56
C GLN A 173 -0.60 15.44 -37.07
N SER A 174 -1.65 15.66 -36.26
CA SER A 174 -3.03 16.00 -36.61
C SER A 174 -3.65 15.44 -37.90
N VAL A 175 -4.75 14.70 -37.74
CA VAL A 175 -5.96 14.88 -38.57
C VAL A 175 -7.22 14.84 -37.69
N ASN A 176 -8.22 15.63 -38.06
CA ASN A 176 -9.46 15.83 -37.32
C ASN A 176 -10.67 15.43 -38.18
N ALA A 177 -11.51 14.52 -37.66
CA ALA A 177 -12.89 14.26 -38.10
C ALA A 177 -13.62 13.51 -36.96
N GLY A 178 -14.89 13.73 -36.65
CA GLY A 178 -15.92 14.44 -37.40
C GLY A 178 -16.99 13.47 -37.92
N ALA A 179 -17.74 12.83 -37.01
CA ALA A 179 -18.85 11.95 -37.36
C ALA A 179 -19.97 12.02 -36.32
N THR A 180 -21.13 12.51 -36.73
CA THR A 180 -22.37 12.53 -35.96
C THR A 180 -23.18 11.27 -36.21
N SER A 181 -23.61 10.56 -35.16
CA SER A 181 -24.75 9.65 -35.20
C SER A 181 -25.14 9.25 -33.77
N HIS A 182 -26.42 9.34 -33.43
CA HIS A 182 -27.23 8.24 -32.88
C HIS A 182 -28.60 8.77 -32.44
N ASP A 183 -29.62 8.46 -33.23
CA ASP A 183 -31.00 8.42 -32.75
C ASP A 183 -31.17 7.18 -31.86
N ILE A 184 -31.62 7.35 -30.62
CA ILE A 184 -32.23 6.27 -29.85
C ILE A 184 -33.58 6.74 -29.31
N ASN A 185 -34.64 6.24 -29.94
CA ASN A 185 -36.02 6.46 -29.54
C ASN A 185 -36.37 5.48 -28.41
N LEU A 186 -36.43 5.97 -27.17
CA LEU A 186 -36.78 5.17 -26.00
C LEU A 186 -38.23 5.45 -25.60
N THR A 187 -39.17 4.72 -26.22
CA THR A 187 -40.57 4.69 -25.77
C THR A 187 -40.73 3.60 -24.71
N ASP A 188 -41.12 4.04 -23.53
CA ASP A 188 -41.25 3.27 -22.28
C ASP A 188 -42.38 2.23 -22.33
N PRO A 189 -42.18 1.00 -21.81
CA PRO A 189 -43.30 0.12 -21.51
C PRO A 189 -43.25 -0.49 -20.08
N PHE A 190 -44.46 -0.68 -19.52
CA PHE A 190 -44.79 -1.39 -18.27
C PHE A 190 -44.54 -0.68 -16.93
N ILE A 191 -45.59 0.00 -16.46
CA ILE A 191 -46.04 -0.15 -15.06
C ILE A 191 -47.39 -0.87 -15.09
N CYS A 192 -47.47 -2.03 -14.45
CA CYS A 192 -48.74 -2.67 -14.14
C CYS A 192 -49.32 -2.11 -12.83
N GLU A 193 -50.64 -2.03 -12.79
CA GLU A 193 -51.43 -1.75 -11.58
C GLU A 193 -51.10 -2.76 -10.46
N GLU A 194 -50.94 -2.30 -9.23
CA GLU A 194 -51.15 -3.15 -8.04
C GLU A 194 -51.93 -2.39 -6.95
N SER A 195 -52.68 -3.15 -6.16
CA SER A 195 -53.95 -2.74 -5.55
C SER A 195 -53.88 -2.18 -4.12
N GLU A 196 -54.96 -1.50 -3.74
CA GLU A 196 -55.25 -0.99 -2.40
C GLU A 196 -55.11 -2.02 -1.25
N LYS A 197 -54.68 -1.53 -0.07
CA LYS A 197 -55.29 -1.70 1.29
C LYS A 197 -54.26 -1.98 2.39
N GLU A 198 -54.11 -1.04 3.31
CA GLU A 198 -54.60 -1.27 4.68
C GLU A 198 -54.91 0.05 5.40
N VAL A 199 -56.07 0.10 6.07
CA VAL A 199 -56.56 1.27 6.81
C VAL A 199 -56.45 0.96 8.30
N TYR A 200 -55.45 1.53 8.97
CA TYR A 200 -55.39 1.46 10.44
C TYR A 200 -56.24 2.56 11.07
N LYS A 201 -57.37 2.13 11.63
CA LYS A 201 -58.28 2.92 12.46
C LYS A 201 -58.07 2.54 13.92
N SER A 202 -57.84 3.53 14.79
CA SER A 202 -58.25 3.62 16.22
C SER A 202 -57.21 4.37 17.05
N LEU A 203 -57.57 5.57 17.52
CA LEU A 203 -57.00 6.20 18.72
C LEU A 203 -57.89 7.37 19.18
N GLU A 204 -59.11 7.04 19.59
CA GLU A 204 -59.94 7.74 20.61
C GLU A 204 -61.10 6.82 21.03
#